data_AF-A0A357VP33-F1
#
_entry.id   AF-A0A357VP33-F1
#
_cell.length_a   1.000
_cell.length_b   1.000
_cell.length_c   1.000
_cell.angle_alpha   90.00
_cell.angle_beta   90.00
_cell.angle_gamma   90.00
#
_symmetry.space_group_name_H-M   'P 1'
#
loop_
_entity.id
_entity.type
_entity.pdbx_description
1 polymer ?
#
loop_
_entity_poly.entity_id
_entity_poly.type
_entity_poly.pdbx_seq_one_letter_code
_entity_poly.pdbx_strand_id
1 'polypeptide(L)'
;PLIYFLLAIIILFLRKKIISTRIYTYTYYTPFFVKFINDDGIFLHYKLYIIDDSYAFLGSLNFTSSGFFKNYESCITISDENIVKALSEYFEYIANSQINEIDISSLGHRLYNEPIN
;
A
#
# COMPACT_ATOMS: atom_id res chain seq x y z
N PRO A 1 -10.74 20.48 52.94
CA PRO A 1 -10.67 21.25 51.68
C PRO A 1 -9.42 20.93 50.82
N LEU A 2 -8.21 21.13 51.36
CA LEU A 2 -6.95 20.96 50.61
C LEU A 2 -6.69 19.51 50.15
N ILE A 3 -7.01 18.52 51.00
CA ILE A 3 -6.85 17.09 50.69
C ILE A 3 -7.73 16.67 49.50
N TYR A 4 -8.99 17.10 49.47
CA TYR A 4 -9.91 16.79 48.36
C TYR A 4 -9.46 17.44 47.05
N PHE A 5 -8.91 18.66 47.11
CA PHE A 5 -8.34 19.34 45.96
C PHE A 5 -7.11 18.59 45.41
N LEU A 6 -6.21 18.15 46.29
CA LEU A 6 -5.05 17.33 45.92
C LEU A 6 -5.47 15.99 45.30
N LEU A 7 -6.48 15.33 45.88
CA LEU A 7 -7.01 14.05 45.39
C LEU A 7 -7.61 14.20 43.98
N ALA A 8 -8.32 15.29 43.71
CA ALA A 8 -8.88 15.60 42.39
C ALA A 8 -7.77 15.78 41.33
N ILE A 9 -6.68 16.48 41.68
CA ILE A 9 -5.52 16.65 40.78
C ILE A 9 -4.88 15.29 40.45
N ILE A 10 -4.70 14.42 41.45
CA ILE A 10 -4.14 13.08 41.25
C ILE A 10 -5.03 12.26 40.32
N ILE A 11 -6.35 12.27 40.51
CA ILE A 11 -7.29 11.55 39.64
C ILE A 11 -7.22 12.05 38.19
N LEU A 12 -7.15 13.37 37.98
CA LEU A 12 -7.00 13.95 36.64
C LEU A 12 -5.70 13.51 35.97
N PHE A 13 -4.60 13.47 36.74
CA PHE A 13 -3.30 13.02 36.24
C PHE A 13 -3.31 11.52 35.87
N LEU A 14 -3.86 10.67 36.73
CA LEU A 14 -4.00 9.23 36.48
C LEU A 14 -4.89 8.96 35.27
N ARG A 15 -6.02 9.65 35.16
CA ARG A 15 -6.92 9.55 34.01
C ARG A 15 -6.21 9.95 32.71
N LYS A 16 -5.46 11.05 32.71
CA LYS A 16 -4.66 11.48 31.55
C LYS A 16 -3.66 10.40 31.15
N LYS A 17 -2.95 9.82 32.11
CA LYS A 17 -1.95 8.76 31.89
C LYS A 17 -2.58 7.49 31.30
N ILE A 18 -3.73 7.06 31.84
CA ILE A 18 -4.48 5.89 31.35
C ILE A 18 -4.93 6.12 29.91
N ILE A 19 -5.56 7.26 29.62
CA ILE A 19 -6.08 7.57 28.27
C ILE A 19 -4.95 7.62 27.23
N SER A 20 -3.75 8.07 27.61
CA SER A 20 -2.58 8.14 26.72
C SER A 20 -1.75 6.87 26.64
N THR A 21 -2.10 5.82 27.40
CA THR A 21 -1.32 4.58 27.38
C THR A 21 -1.70 3.78 26.14
N ARG A 22 -0.74 3.52 25.26
CA ARG A 22 -0.96 2.67 24.08
C ARG A 22 -1.15 1.21 24.54
N ILE A 23 -2.34 0.65 24.32
CA ILE A 23 -2.64 -0.75 24.66
C ILE A 23 -2.53 -1.66 23.42
N TYR A 24 -2.81 -1.10 22.24
CA TYR A 24 -2.75 -1.83 20.98
C TYR A 24 -1.59 -1.40 20.09
N THR A 25 -0.98 -2.39 19.44
CA THR A 25 0.01 -2.21 18.38
C THR A 25 -0.50 -2.89 17.13
N TYR A 26 -0.46 -2.18 16.02
CA TYR A 26 -0.90 -2.68 14.72
C TYR A 26 0.30 -3.01 13.86
N THR A 27 0.20 -4.12 13.14
CA THR A 27 1.22 -4.60 12.20
C THR A 27 0.54 -4.99 10.91
N TYR A 28 1.19 -4.72 9.78
CA TYR A 28 0.62 -4.92 8.46
C TYR A 28 1.54 -5.83 7.64
N TYR A 29 0.93 -6.71 6.85
CA TYR A 29 1.63 -7.59 5.92
C TYR A 29 0.73 -7.85 4.70
N THR A 30 1.35 -8.19 3.58
CA THR A 30 0.63 -8.57 2.37
C THR A 30 0.64 -10.10 2.23
N PRO A 31 -0.45 -10.71 1.71
CA PRO A 31 -0.52 -12.17 1.55
C PRO A 31 0.37 -12.70 0.42
N PHE A 32 0.85 -11.83 -0.46
CA PHE A 32 1.80 -12.09 -1.52
C PHE A 32 2.75 -10.91 -1.65
N PHE A 33 3.83 -11.07 -2.41
CA PHE A 33 4.79 -10.00 -2.64
C PHE A 33 4.11 -8.84 -3.39
N VAL A 34 4.03 -7.70 -2.71
CA VAL A 34 3.51 -6.45 -3.29
C VAL A 34 4.48 -5.35 -2.93
N LYS A 35 4.99 -4.68 -3.96
CA LYS A 35 5.81 -3.50 -3.80
C LYS A 35 4.93 -2.26 -3.99
N PHE A 36 4.88 -1.41 -2.97
CA PHE A 36 4.22 -0.11 -3.06
C PHE A 36 5.24 0.94 -3.40
N ILE A 37 4.94 1.75 -4.41
CA ILE A 37 5.88 2.72 -4.95
C ILE A 37 5.18 4.08 -4.95
N ASN A 38 5.81 5.10 -4.33
CA ASN A 38 5.38 6.49 -4.44
C ASN A 38 6.36 7.24 -5.33
N ASP A 39 5.83 8.02 -6.24
CA ASP A 39 6.62 8.75 -7.20
C ASP A 39 6.29 10.23 -7.10
N ASP A 40 7.17 10.99 -6.45
CA ASP A 40 6.96 12.42 -6.17
C ASP A 40 7.18 13.32 -7.41
N GLY A 41 7.19 12.75 -8.62
CA GLY A 41 7.32 13.52 -9.86
C GLY A 41 7.07 12.78 -11.17
N ILE A 42 7.11 11.45 -11.22
CA ILE A 42 6.83 10.65 -12.41
C ILE A 42 5.49 9.90 -12.21
N PHE A 43 4.60 9.96 -13.21
CA PHE A 43 3.29 9.33 -13.12
C PHE A 43 3.32 7.96 -13.80
N LEU A 44 3.57 6.89 -13.02
CA LEU A 44 3.52 5.53 -13.53
C LEU A 44 2.08 5.15 -13.90
N HIS A 45 1.78 5.15 -15.20
CA HIS A 45 0.42 4.85 -15.72
C HIS A 45 0.35 3.54 -16.52
N TYR A 46 1.36 2.68 -16.40
CA TYR A 46 1.38 1.38 -17.06
C TYR A 46 0.34 0.45 -16.45
N LYS A 47 -0.39 -0.27 -17.31
CA LYS A 47 -1.12 -1.47 -16.91
C LYS A 47 -0.59 -2.62 -17.77
N LEU A 48 0.26 -3.42 -17.12
CA LEU A 48 0.98 -4.52 -17.71
C LEU A 48 0.79 -5.73 -16.81
N TYR A 49 0.39 -6.86 -17.41
CA TYR A 49 0.28 -8.14 -16.72
C TYR A 49 1.16 -9.14 -17.45
N ILE A 50 2.05 -9.81 -16.74
CA ILE A 50 2.92 -10.85 -17.28
C ILE A 50 2.61 -12.14 -16.52
N ILE A 51 2.31 -13.21 -17.25
CA ILE A 51 1.92 -14.51 -16.69
C ILE A 51 2.90 -15.57 -17.16
N ASP A 52 3.55 -16.22 -16.19
CA ASP A 52 4.47 -17.35 -16.38
C ASP A 52 5.57 -17.11 -17.43
N ASP A 53 6.02 -15.85 -17.59
CA ASP A 53 6.96 -15.40 -18.63
C ASP A 53 6.57 -15.81 -20.07
N SER A 54 5.30 -16.14 -20.29
CA SER A 54 4.79 -16.70 -21.54
C SER A 54 3.76 -15.80 -22.22
N TYR A 55 3.02 -15.01 -21.43
CA TYR A 55 2.01 -14.09 -21.94
C TYR A 55 2.14 -12.74 -21.26
N ALA A 56 2.04 -11.68 -22.05
CA ALA A 56 1.89 -10.32 -21.56
C ALA A 56 0.59 -9.69 -22.08
N PHE A 57 -0.07 -8.93 -21.21
CA PHE A 57 -1.26 -8.15 -21.52
C PHE A 57 -0.93 -6.68 -21.26
N LEU A 58 -1.03 -5.86 -22.30
CA LEU A 58 -0.69 -4.44 -22.24
C LEU A 58 -1.86 -3.61 -22.79
N GLY A 59 -2.28 -2.58 -22.06
CA GLY A 59 -3.37 -1.72 -22.53
C GLY A 59 -3.91 -0.74 -21.48
N SER A 60 -5.18 -0.37 -21.64
CA SER A 60 -5.89 0.56 -20.73
C SER A 60 -6.51 -0.14 -19.51
N LEU A 61 -6.58 -1.47 -19.54
CA LEU A 61 -7.21 -2.30 -18.52
C LEU A 61 -6.53 -2.15 -17.15
N ASN A 62 -7.25 -1.58 -16.17
CA ASN A 62 -6.82 -1.52 -14.78
C ASN A 62 -7.07 -2.85 -14.04
N PHE A 63 -6.31 -3.12 -12.97
CA PHE A 63 -6.48 -4.33 -12.16
C PHE A 63 -7.67 -4.20 -11.20
N THR A 64 -8.87 -4.05 -11.76
CA THR A 64 -10.11 -3.85 -11.02
C THR A 64 -11.24 -4.65 -11.66
N SER A 65 -12.25 -5.02 -10.88
CA SER A 65 -13.42 -5.74 -11.40
C SER A 65 -14.09 -4.99 -12.58
N SER A 66 -14.15 -3.66 -12.54
CA SER A 66 -14.68 -2.88 -13.66
C SER A 66 -13.79 -2.94 -14.90
N GLY A 67 -12.46 -2.86 -14.73
CA GLY A 67 -11.51 -2.97 -15.84
C GLY A 67 -11.63 -4.32 -16.57
N PHE A 68 -11.84 -5.41 -15.83
CA PHE A 68 -11.98 -6.74 -16.43
C PHE A 68 -13.38 -7.05 -17.00
N PHE A 69 -14.45 -6.50 -16.42
CA PHE A 69 -15.81 -7.01 -16.70
C PHE A 69 -16.83 -5.96 -17.11
N LYS A 70 -16.55 -4.66 -16.99
CA LYS A 70 -17.56 -3.60 -17.18
C LYS A 70 -17.15 -2.52 -18.16
N ASN A 71 -15.88 -2.11 -18.12
CA ASN A 71 -15.38 -1.02 -18.93
C ASN A 71 -15.08 -1.51 -20.35
N TYR A 72 -15.20 -0.59 -21.31
CA TYR A 72 -14.60 -0.78 -22.62
C TYR A 72 -13.12 -0.44 -22.53
N GLU A 73 -12.29 -1.47 -22.42
CA GLU A 73 -10.83 -1.36 -22.36
C GLU A 73 -10.21 -1.89 -23.66
N SER A 74 -9.08 -1.33 -24.06
CA SER A 74 -8.23 -1.91 -25.08
C SER A 74 -7.10 -2.70 -24.42
N CYS A 75 -6.79 -3.88 -24.96
CA CYS A 75 -5.72 -4.73 -24.48
C CYS A 75 -5.12 -5.53 -25.64
N ILE A 76 -3.80 -5.59 -25.70
CA ILE A 76 -3.06 -6.43 -26.63
C ILE A 76 -2.50 -7.60 -25.83
N THR A 77 -2.78 -8.81 -26.29
CA THR A 77 -2.16 -10.04 -25.80
C THR A 77 -0.91 -10.32 -26.63
N ILE A 78 0.21 -10.54 -25.95
CA ILE A 78 1.53 -10.77 -26.52
C ILE A 78 2.02 -12.12 -26.03
N SER A 79 2.42 -12.99 -26.95
CA SER A 79 2.98 -14.32 -26.65
C SER A 79 4.30 -14.58 -27.37
N ASP A 80 4.89 -13.57 -28.02
CA ASP A 80 6.25 -13.66 -28.55
C ASP A 80 7.23 -13.61 -27.38
N GLU A 81 8.02 -14.68 -27.22
CA GLU A 81 8.92 -14.87 -26.09
C GLU A 81 9.93 -13.73 -25.94
N ASN A 82 10.44 -13.17 -27.04
CA ASN A 82 11.42 -12.08 -26.98
C ASN A 82 10.77 -10.80 -26.46
N ILE A 83 9.53 -10.53 -26.88
CA ILE A 83 8.78 -9.34 -26.43
C ILE A 83 8.36 -9.50 -24.98
N VAL A 84 7.87 -10.68 -24.58
CA VAL A 84 7.49 -10.94 -23.17
C VAL A 84 8.71 -10.77 -22.27
N LYS A 85 9.85 -11.35 -22.65
CA LYS A 85 11.11 -11.16 -21.91
C LYS A 85 11.51 -9.69 -21.79
N ALA A 86 11.44 -8.93 -22.87
CA ALA A 86 11.75 -7.50 -22.84
C ALA A 86 10.81 -6.71 -21.91
N LEU A 87 9.53 -7.08 -21.84
CA LEU A 87 8.57 -6.50 -20.91
C LEU A 87 8.85 -6.89 -19.45
N SER A 88 9.25 -8.13 -19.18
CA SER A 88 9.69 -8.58 -17.85
C SER A 88 10.91 -7.81 -17.38
N GLU A 89 11.92 -7.66 -18.25
CA GLU A 89 13.13 -6.87 -17.95
C GLU A 89 12.79 -5.39 -17.69
N TYR A 90 11.85 -4.82 -18.45
CA TYR A 90 11.36 -3.46 -18.22
C TYR A 90 10.60 -3.31 -16.90
N PHE A 91 9.77 -4.29 -16.53
CA PHE A 91 9.08 -4.32 -15.24
C PHE A 91 10.10 -4.33 -14.09
N GLU A 92 11.12 -5.20 -14.17
CA GLU A 92 12.18 -5.27 -13.16
C GLU A 92 12.97 -3.96 -13.07
N TYR A 93 13.26 -3.32 -14.21
CA TYR A 93 13.91 -2.01 -14.23
C TYR A 93 13.07 -0.95 -13.48
N ILE A 94 11.77 -0.86 -13.74
CA ILE A 94 10.89 0.09 -13.02
C ILE A 94 10.82 -0.27 -11.53
N ALA A 95 10.57 -1.54 -11.21
CA ALA A 95 10.42 -2.02 -9.85
C ALA A 95 11.67 -1.77 -8.99
N ASN A 96 12.86 -1.75 -9.59
CA ASN A 96 14.13 -1.51 -8.91
C ASN A 96 14.71 -0.10 -9.14
N SER A 97 14.03 0.75 -9.91
CA SER A 97 14.46 2.14 -10.11
C SER A 97 14.37 2.95 -8.80
N GLN A 98 15.02 4.12 -8.74
CA GLN A 98 15.09 5.00 -7.55
C GLN A 98 13.74 5.62 -7.14
N ILE A 99 12.63 4.96 -7.42
CA ILE A 99 11.32 5.38 -6.95
C ILE A 99 11.18 4.98 -5.47
N ASN A 100 10.62 5.88 -4.66
CA ASN A 100 10.53 5.69 -3.21
C ASN A 100 9.57 4.54 -2.90
N GLU A 101 10.13 3.40 -2.47
CA GLU A 101 9.34 2.30 -1.96
C GLU A 101 8.63 2.73 -0.66
N ILE A 102 7.33 2.47 -0.58
CA ILE A 102 6.51 2.75 0.59
C ILE A 102 6.49 1.51 1.47
N ASP A 103 6.99 1.64 2.69
CA ASP A 103 6.85 0.60 3.70
C ASP A 103 5.36 0.31 4.00
N ILE A 104 5.01 -0.98 4.06
CA ILE A 104 3.64 -1.44 4.28
C ILE A 104 3.10 -1.01 5.65
N SER A 105 3.96 -0.91 6.66
CA SER A 105 3.52 -0.46 7.99
C SER A 105 3.15 1.02 7.93
N SER A 106 4.01 1.84 7.32
CA SER A 106 3.72 3.26 7.05
C SER A 106 2.41 3.46 6.29
N LEU A 107 2.17 2.66 5.24
CA LEU A 107 0.91 2.71 4.48
C LEU A 107 -0.30 2.29 5.33
N GLY A 108 -0.18 1.22 6.10
CA GLY A 108 -1.23 0.73 7.00
C GLY A 108 -1.64 1.78 8.03
N HIS A 109 -0.67 2.40 8.70
CA HIS A 109 -0.90 3.49 9.66
C HIS A 109 -1.64 4.70 9.05
N ARG A 110 -1.53 4.92 7.74
CA ARG A 110 -2.25 6.00 7.03
C ARG A 110 -3.68 5.62 6.62
N LEU A 111 -3.89 4.36 6.27
CA LEU A 111 -5.16 3.88 5.72
C LEU A 111 -6.18 3.54 6.82
N TYR A 112 -5.72 3.07 7.96
CA TYR A 112 -6.58 2.60 9.04
C TYR A 112 -6.53 3.55 10.23
N ASN A 113 -7.70 3.77 10.84
CA ASN A 113 -7.78 4.48 12.10
C ASN A 113 -7.27 3.57 13.23
N GLU A 114 -6.19 3.97 13.86
CA GLU A 114 -5.60 3.25 14.99
C GLU A 114 -6.07 3.88 16.30
N PRO A 115 -7.04 3.26 17.00
CA PRO A 115 -7.40 3.73 18.31
C PRO A 115 -6.22 3.56 19.28
N ILE A 116 -6.05 4.55 20.17
CA ILE A 116 -5.00 4.55 21.19
C ILE A 116 -5.24 3.43 22.22
N ASN A 117 -6.51 3.02 22.39
CA ASN A 117 -7.02 2.07 23.36
C ASN A 117 -8.07 1.12 22.78
#